data_AF-A0A4R8FYS9-F1
#
_entry.id   AF-A0A4R8FYS9-F1
#
_cell.length_a   1.000
_cell.length_b   1.000
_cell.length_c   1.000
_cell.angle_alpha   90.00
_cell.angle_beta   90.00
_cell.angle_gamma   90.00
#
_symmetry.space_group_name_H-M   'P 1'
#
loop_
_entity.id
_entity.type
_entity.pdbx_description
1 polymer ?
#
loop_
_entity_poly.entity_id
_entity_poly.type
_entity_poly.pdbx_seq_one_letter_code
_entity_poly.pdbx_strand_id
1 'polypeptide(L)'
;MVTVIDPATGEEVSVKELAERYDMPEHRVRQRHSAGHEGWALVQETRKVSPQEAMRLKQIAIQHANRIALQRFMNSAAGRLTTRLFKDYGRAA
;
A
#
# COMPACT_ATOMS: atom_id res chain seq x y z
N MET A 1 21.94 9.27 21.19
CA MET A 1 20.73 10.10 21.18
C MET A 1 20.40 10.35 19.72
N VAL A 2 19.18 10.02 19.25
CA VAL A 2 18.80 10.23 17.84
C VAL A 2 18.09 11.57 17.74
N THR A 3 18.59 12.45 16.88
CA THR A 3 18.04 13.77 16.58
C THR A 3 17.36 13.76 15.21
N VAL A 4 16.35 14.61 15.05
CA VAL A 4 15.53 14.77 13.84
C VAL A 4 15.19 16.24 13.65
N ILE A 5 14.96 16.65 12.41
CA ILE A 5 14.55 18.03 12.11
C ILE A 5 13.03 18.16 12.29
N ASP A 6 12.60 19.10 13.13
CA ASP A 6 11.19 19.44 13.29
C ASP A 6 10.66 20.04 11.98
N PRO A 7 9.64 19.45 11.35
CA PRO A 7 9.13 19.94 10.08
C PRO A 7 8.40 21.29 10.14
N ALA A 8 7.98 21.75 11.32
CA ALA A 8 7.32 23.03 11.47
C ALA A 8 8.31 24.18 11.69
N THR A 9 9.37 23.95 12.47
CA THR A 9 10.33 25.00 12.86
C THR A 9 11.67 24.91 12.14
N GLY A 10 12.03 23.76 11.59
CA GLY A 10 13.34 23.51 10.99
C GLY A 10 14.46 23.29 12.02
N GLU A 11 14.12 23.18 13.31
CA GLU A 11 15.09 22.97 14.39
C GLU A 11 15.48 21.50 14.53
N GLU A 12 16.73 21.25 14.92
CA GLU A 12 17.18 19.90 15.28
C GLU A 12 16.73 19.57 16.71
N VAL A 13 15.77 18.66 16.84
CA VAL A 13 15.16 18.26 18.10
C VAL A 13 15.36 16.76 18.34
N SER A 14 15.17 16.32 19.59
CA SER A 14 15.21 14.88 19.89
C SER A 14 13.94 14.19 19.39
N VAL A 15 14.03 12.89 19.06
CA VAL A 15 12.84 12.08 18.70
C VAL A 15 11.76 12.12 19.79
N LYS A 16 12.16 12.15 21.06
CA LYS A 16 11.23 12.25 22.20
C LYS A 16 10.50 13.59 22.22
N GLU A 17 11.23 14.68 22.04
CA GLU A 17 10.65 16.02 22.00
C GLU A 17 9.72 16.19 20.79
N LEU A 18 10.10 15.67 19.62
CA LEU A 18 9.24 15.68 18.44
C LEU A 18 7.96 14.88 18.68
N ALA A 19 8.06 13.72 19.33
CA ALA A 19 6.91 12.91 19.70
C ALA A 19 5.95 13.64 20.65
N GLU A 20 6.48 14.34 21.65
CA GLU A 20 5.69 15.17 22.59
C GLU A 20 5.02 16.37 21.88
N ARG A 21 5.74 17.09 20.99
CA ARG A 21 5.21 18.25 20.26
C ARG A 21 4.01 17.90 19.37
N TYR A 22 4.03 16.72 18.75
CA TYR A 22 3.02 16.28 17.79
C TYR A 22 2.03 15.25 18.38
N ASP A 23 1.99 15.10 19.72
CA ASP A 23 1.14 14.14 20.44
C ASP A 23 1.18 12.72 19.83
N MET A 24 2.38 12.26 19.49
CA MET A 24 2.62 10.99 18.84
C MET A 24 3.43 10.06 19.74
N PRO A 25 3.18 8.73 19.71
CA PRO A 25 4.06 7.80 20.43
C PRO A 25 5.49 7.82 19.88
N GLU A 26 6.49 7.96 20.77
CA GLU A 26 7.92 8.02 20.40
C GLU A 26 8.36 6.86 19.49
N HIS A 27 7.86 5.64 19.77
CA HIS A 27 8.19 4.46 18.98
C HIS A 27 7.77 4.59 17.50
N ARG A 28 6.68 5.31 17.19
CA ARG A 28 6.24 5.55 15.81
C ARG A 28 7.17 6.52 15.09
N VAL A 29 7.54 7.61 15.76
CA VAL A 29 8.49 8.58 15.20
C VAL A 29 9.82 7.91 14.93
N ARG A 30 10.32 7.10 15.87
CA ARG A 30 11.55 6.32 15.72
C ARG A 30 11.46 5.29 14.58
N GLN A 31 10.34 4.57 14.47
CA GLN A 31 10.12 3.61 13.38
C GLN A 31 10.16 4.31 12.02
N ARG A 32 9.50 5.47 11.89
CA ARG A 32 9.47 6.23 10.63
C ARG A 32 10.85 6.77 10.27
N HIS A 33 11.57 7.29 11.26
CA HIS A 33 12.96 7.71 11.07
C HIS A 33 13.84 6.55 10.60
N SER A 34 13.72 5.36 11.22
CA SER A 34 14.47 4.18 10.78
C SER A 34 14.08 3.67 9.38
N ALA A 35 12.88 4.00 8.91
CA ALA A 35 12.41 3.72 7.56
C ALA A 35 12.86 4.77 6.53
N GLY A 36 13.62 5.78 6.95
CA GLY A 36 14.11 6.87 6.09
C GLY A 36 13.07 7.95 5.79
N HIS A 37 12.01 8.06 6.60
CA HIS A 37 11.07 9.18 6.48
C HIS A 37 11.65 10.44 7.15
N GLU A 38 11.41 11.60 6.52
CA GLU A 38 11.90 12.90 6.98
C GLU A 38 10.78 13.94 6.99
N GLY A 39 11.01 15.04 7.71
CA GLY A 39 10.09 16.17 7.78
C GLY A 39 8.68 15.75 8.22
N TRP A 40 7.65 16.25 7.51
CA TRP A 40 6.26 15.98 7.84
C TRP A 40 5.89 14.49 7.80
N ALA A 41 6.62 13.66 7.06
CA ALA A 41 6.37 12.23 7.01
C ALA A 41 6.68 11.53 8.36
N LEU A 42 7.50 12.14 9.22
CA LEU A 42 7.76 11.62 10.57
C LEU A 42 6.53 11.75 11.48
N VAL A 43 5.72 12.79 11.29
CA VAL A 43 4.64 13.19 12.21
C VAL A 43 3.24 13.15 11.59
N GLN A 44 3.10 12.96 10.29
CA GLN A 44 1.79 12.82 9.65
C GLN A 44 1.03 11.63 10.21
N GLU A 45 -0.21 11.82 10.64
CA GLU A 45 -1.06 10.68 10.97
C GLU A 45 -1.28 9.83 9.72
N THR A 46 -0.70 8.62 9.70
CA THR A 46 -1.13 7.63 8.74
C THR A 46 -2.56 7.31 9.10
N ARG A 47 -3.53 7.71 8.25
CA ARG A 47 -4.94 7.33 8.38
C ARG A 47 -4.96 5.86 8.79
N LYS A 48 -5.50 5.59 9.99
CA LYS A 48 -5.66 4.23 10.49
C LYS A 48 -6.69 3.57 9.59
N VAL A 49 -6.21 2.97 8.50
CA VAL A 49 -7.02 2.08 7.68
C VAL A 49 -7.38 0.93 8.61
N SER A 50 -8.67 0.77 8.89
CA SER A 50 -9.13 -0.32 9.75
C SER A 50 -8.65 -1.66 9.16
N PRO A 51 -8.40 -2.70 9.99
CA PRO A 51 -8.03 -4.02 9.47
C PRO A 51 -9.01 -4.54 8.40
N GLN A 52 -10.29 -4.19 8.53
CA GLN A 52 -11.35 -4.50 7.57
C GLN A 52 -11.16 -3.76 6.24
N GLU A 53 -10.86 -2.46 6.26
CA GLU A 53 -10.55 -1.70 5.05
C GLU A 53 -9.26 -2.19 4.39
N ALA A 54 -8.23 -2.54 5.18
CA ALA A 54 -6.99 -3.09 4.64
C ALA A 54 -7.22 -4.44 3.94
N MET A 55 -8.08 -5.29 4.51
CA MET A 55 -8.49 -6.55 3.88
C MET A 55 -9.29 -6.32 2.60
N ARG A 56 -10.22 -5.35 2.61
CA ARG A 56 -11.00 -4.96 1.42
C ARG A 56 -10.09 -4.46 0.30
N LEU A 57 -9.12 -3.60 0.61
CA LEU A 57 -8.15 -3.09 -0.36
C LEU A 57 -7.30 -4.21 -0.96
N LYS A 58 -6.86 -5.17 -0.14
CA LYS A 58 -6.15 -6.36 -0.63
C LYS A 58 -7.01 -7.20 -1.58
N GLN A 59 -8.28 -7.42 -1.25
CA GLN A 59 -9.20 -8.15 -2.13
C GLN A 59 -9.40 -7.44 -3.48
N ILE A 60 -9.59 -6.12 -3.45
CA ILE A 60 -9.71 -5.32 -4.69
C ILE A 60 -8.45 -5.44 -5.54
N ALA A 61 -7.26 -5.37 -4.92
CA ALA A 61 -6.00 -5.52 -5.63
C ALA A 61 -5.85 -6.90 -6.29
N ILE A 62 -6.22 -7.98 -5.58
CA ILE A 62 -6.19 -9.35 -6.11
C ILE A 62 -7.17 -9.49 -7.28
N GLN A 63 -8.41 -8.98 -7.13
CA GLN A 63 -9.40 -9.02 -8.21
C GLN A 63 -8.91 -8.27 -9.46
N HIS A 64 -8.29 -7.12 -9.28
CA HIS A 64 -7.73 -6.32 -10.37
C HIS A 64 -6.57 -7.06 -11.06
N ALA A 65 -5.65 -7.65 -10.29
CA ALA A 65 -4.55 -8.45 -10.82
C ALA A 65 -5.05 -9.66 -11.61
N ASN A 66 -6.05 -10.38 -11.08
CA ASN A 66 -6.67 -11.52 -11.77
C ASN A 66 -7.34 -11.09 -13.08
N ARG A 67 -8.04 -9.95 -13.09
CA ARG A 67 -8.65 -9.41 -14.31
C ARG A 67 -7.59 -9.11 -15.38
N ILE A 68 -6.47 -8.50 -15.00
CA ILE A 68 -5.36 -8.23 -15.93
C ILE A 68 -4.75 -9.54 -16.44
N ALA A 69 -4.52 -10.52 -15.56
CA ALA A 69 -3.95 -11.81 -15.93
C ALA A 69 -4.86 -12.55 -16.93
N LEU A 70 -6.17 -12.57 -16.68
CA LEU A 70 -7.16 -13.13 -17.59
C LEU A 70 -7.17 -12.41 -18.94
N GLN A 71 -7.16 -11.07 -18.96
CA GLN A 71 -7.08 -10.30 -20.20
C GLN A 71 -5.81 -10.62 -21.00
N ARG A 72 -4.66 -10.70 -20.33
CA ARG A 72 -3.38 -11.09 -20.96
C ARG A 72 -3.45 -12.50 -21.53
N PHE A 73 -4.02 -13.44 -20.80
CA PHE A 73 -4.22 -14.81 -21.28
C PHE A 73 -5.13 -14.84 -22.52
N MET A 74 -6.29 -14.20 -22.48
CA MET A 74 -7.22 -14.14 -23.62
C MET A 74 -6.60 -13.48 -24.86
N ASN A 75 -5.70 -12.51 -24.66
CA ASN A 75 -4.96 -11.84 -25.73
C ASN A 75 -3.70 -12.62 -26.20
N SER A 76 -3.37 -13.76 -25.58
CA SER A 76 -2.28 -14.62 -26.03
C SER A 76 -2.73 -15.53 -27.18
N ALA A 77 -1.77 -16.11 -27.92
CA ALA A 77 -2.07 -17.10 -28.95
C ALA A 77 -2.79 -18.33 -28.38
N ALA A 78 -2.34 -18.81 -27.21
CA ALA A 78 -2.98 -19.92 -26.51
C ALA A 78 -4.42 -19.60 -26.09
N GLY A 79 -4.67 -18.43 -25.49
CA GLY A 79 -6.03 -18.03 -25.09
C GLY A 79 -6.98 -17.87 -26.28
N ARG A 80 -6.53 -17.31 -27.40
CA ARG A 80 -7.32 -17.25 -28.63
C ARG A 80 -7.63 -18.63 -29.21
N LEU A 81 -6.65 -19.55 -29.17
CA LEU A 81 -6.83 -20.94 -29.60
C LEU A 81 -7.87 -21.65 -28.72
N THR A 82 -7.74 -21.55 -27.40
CA THR A 82 -8.70 -22.11 -26.44
C THR A 82 -10.10 -21.55 -26.68
N THR A 83 -10.23 -20.23 -26.88
CA THR A 83 -11.53 -19.61 -27.17
C THR A 83 -12.15 -20.13 -28.46
N ARG A 84 -11.35 -20.41 -29.51
CA ARG A 84 -11.85 -21.02 -30.75
C ARG A 84 -12.24 -22.48 -30.57
N LEU A 85 -11.43 -23.27 -29.87
CA LEU A 85 -11.66 -24.71 -29.69
C LEU A 85 -12.88 -25.00 -28.82
N PHE A 86 -13.14 -24.17 -27.82
CA PHE A 86 -14.23 -24.38 -26.86
C PHE A 86 -15.43 -23.44 -27.10
N LYS A 87 -15.47 -22.72 -28.23
CA LYS A 87 -16.55 -21.76 -28.55
C LYS A 87 -17.95 -22.37 -28.51
N ASP A 88 -18.05 -23.65 -28.88
CA ASP A 88 -19.31 -24.39 -28.99
C ASP A 88 -19.44 -25.50 -27.93
N TYR A 89 -18.50 -25.57 -26.98
CA TYR A 89 -18.55 -26.56 -25.91
C TYR A 89 -19.69 -26.21 -24.95
N GLY A 90 -20.78 -26.98 -25.01
CA GLY A 90 -22.02 -26.75 -24.27
C GLY A 90 -23.20 -26.19 -25.08
N ARG A 91 -23.04 -25.97 -26.39
CA ARG A 91 -24.14 -25.54 -27.29
C ARG A 91 -24.81 -26.68 -28.07
N ALA A 92 -24.31 -27.91 -27.92
CA ALA A 92 -24.94 -29.13 -28.38
C ALA A 92 -25.71 -29.76 -27.20
N ALA A 93 -26.89 -29.24 -26.92
CA ALA A 93 -27.92 -29.85 -26.10
C ALA A 93 -29.29 -29.50 -26.69
#